data_AF-A0A0W7WD65-F1
#
_entry.id   AF-A0A0W7WD65-F1
#
_cell.length_a   1.000
_cell.length_b   1.000
_cell.length_c   1.000
_cell.angle_alpha   90.00
_cell.angle_beta   90.00
_cell.angle_gamma   90.00
#
_symmetry.space_group_name_H-M   'P 1'
#
loop_
_entity.id
_entity.type
_entity.pdbx_description
1 polymer ?
#
loop_
_entity_poly.entity_id
_entity_poly.type
_entity_poly.pdbx_seq_one_letter_code
_entity_poly.pdbx_strand_id
1 'polypeptide(L)'
;MSDGLTLNDAVLSEAGRKLIEAAAGMLNNSVKRPAAVPTISALSGEIDLYLRGISVARAALADAAKAASLTVLSVMEQSAALDAEIAAALPAGFSLREGKS
;
A
#
# COMPACT_ATOMS: atom_id res chain seq x y z
N MET A 1 -21.53 19.13 5.02
CA MET A 1 -21.86 17.79 4.52
C MET A 1 -20.54 17.10 4.20
N SER A 2 -19.96 16.42 5.18
CA SER A 2 -18.83 15.53 4.97
C SER A 2 -19.41 14.25 4.37
N ASP A 3 -19.18 13.99 3.09
CA ASP A 3 -19.18 12.61 2.62
C ASP A 3 -18.16 11.88 3.49
N GLY A 4 -18.67 11.21 4.52
CA GLY A 4 -17.86 10.50 5.48
C GLY A 4 -17.10 9.46 4.69
N LEU A 5 -15.79 9.63 4.61
CA LEU A 5 -14.86 8.58 4.21
C LEU A 5 -15.09 7.40 5.14
N THR A 6 -16.03 6.52 4.78
CA THR A 6 -16.17 5.21 5.40
C THR A 6 -14.93 4.42 4.96
N LEU A 7 -13.84 4.60 5.71
CA LEU A 7 -12.61 3.84 5.57
C LEU A 7 -12.93 2.41 6.01
N ASN A 8 -13.23 1.55 5.03
CA ASN A 8 -13.50 0.16 5.28
C ASN A 8 -12.16 -0.59 5.43
N ASP A 9 -11.90 -1.13 6.61
CA ASP A 9 -10.68 -1.88 6.93
C ASP A 9 -10.41 -3.03 5.95
N ALA A 10 -11.45 -3.67 5.42
CA ALA A 10 -11.31 -4.72 4.42
C ALA A 10 -10.68 -4.18 3.12
N VAL A 11 -11.06 -2.95 2.71
CA VAL A 11 -10.54 -2.29 1.52
C VAL A 11 -9.10 -1.82 1.74
N LEU A 12 -8.78 -1.28 2.92
CA LEU A 12 -7.42 -0.87 3.27
C LEU A 12 -6.46 -2.08 3.35
N SER A 13 -6.90 -3.17 3.96
CA SER A 13 -6.13 -4.42 4.03
C SER A 13 -5.89 -5.03 2.65
N GLU A 14 -6.91 -5.04 1.79
CA GLU A 14 -6.76 -5.49 0.40
C GLU A 14 -5.81 -4.59 -0.39
N ALA A 15 -5.90 -3.27 -0.22
CA ALA A 15 -5.00 -2.31 -0.87
C ALA A 15 -3.54 -2.49 -0.42
N GLY A 16 -3.30 -2.65 0.89
CA GLY A 16 -1.97 -2.92 1.44
C GLY A 16 -1.38 -4.21 0.87
N ARG A 17 -2.16 -5.29 0.81
CA ARG A 17 -1.73 -6.57 0.22
C ARG A 17 -1.36 -6.42 -1.26
N LYS A 18 -2.19 -5.74 -2.05
CA LYS A 18 -1.92 -5.51 -3.48
C LYS A 18 -0.66 -4.68 -3.72
N LEU A 19 -0.39 -3.69 -2.87
CA LEU A 19 0.83 -2.88 -2.96
C LEU A 19 2.08 -3.71 -2.66
N ILE A 20 2.03 -4.58 -1.65
CA ILE A 20 3.14 -5.50 -1.31
C ILE A 20 3.36 -6.51 -2.43
N GLU A 21 2.29 -7.10 -2.98
CA GLU A 21 2.36 -8.03 -4.10
C GLU A 21 2.94 -7.37 -5.37
N ALA A 22 2.52 -6.14 -5.66
CA ALA A 22 3.06 -5.35 -6.77
C ALA A 22 4.56 -5.05 -6.57
N ALA A 23 4.98 -4.64 -5.36
CA ALA A 23 6.37 -4.39 -5.04
C ALA A 23 7.23 -5.67 -5.18
N ALA A 24 6.74 -6.80 -4.68
CA ALA A 24 7.40 -8.10 -4.80
C ALA A 24 7.51 -8.55 -6.27
N GLY A 25 6.44 -8.38 -7.05
CA GLY A 25 6.42 -8.67 -8.48
C GLY A 25 7.39 -7.81 -9.28
N MET A 26 7.51 -6.53 -8.94
CA MET A 26 8.46 -5.61 -9.57
C MET A 26 9.92 -5.97 -9.28
N LEU A 27 10.23 -6.41 -8.06
CA LEU A 27 11.56 -6.86 -7.68
C LEU A 27 11.89 -8.21 -8.34
N ASN A 28 10.99 -9.19 -8.29
CA ASN A 28 11.24 -10.55 -8.78
C ASN A 28 11.24 -10.67 -10.31
N ASN A 29 10.43 -9.88 -11.04
CA ASN A 29 10.47 -9.85 -12.51
C ASN A 29 11.70 -9.13 -13.07
N SER A 30 12.62 -8.66 -12.22
CA SER A 30 13.92 -8.10 -12.62
C SER A 30 14.91 -9.17 -13.06
N VAL A 31 14.67 -10.45 -12.75
CA VAL A 31 15.62 -11.55 -12.98
C VAL A 31 15.80 -11.86 -14.48
N LYS A 32 14.81 -11.58 -15.32
CA LYS A 32 14.93 -11.70 -16.79
C LYS A 32 15.21 -10.33 -17.41
N ARG A 33 16.41 -9.78 -17.20
CA ARG A 33 16.92 -8.74 -18.09
C ARG A 33 17.04 -9.37 -19.48
N PRO A 34 16.38 -8.85 -20.53
CA PRO A 34 16.67 -9.27 -21.89
C PRO A 34 18.16 -9.08 -22.12
N ALA A 35 18.87 -10.13 -22.55
CA ALA A 35 20.28 -10.03 -22.85
C ALA A 35 20.46 -8.92 -23.90
N ALA A 36 21.43 -8.02 -23.68
CA ALA A 36 21.77 -7.00 -24.66
C ALA A 36 22.16 -7.72 -25.95
N VAL A 37 21.35 -7.57 -27.00
CA VAL A 37 21.66 -8.14 -28.31
C VAL A 37 22.66 -7.20 -28.97
N PRO A 38 23.86 -7.66 -29.33
CA PRO A 38 24.83 -6.80 -29.99
C PRO A 38 24.25 -6.34 -31.34
N THR A 39 23.97 -5.05 -31.44
CA THR A 39 23.52 -4.41 -32.69
C THR A 39 24.74 -3.83 -33.41
N ILE A 40 24.74 -3.91 -34.75
CA ILE A 40 25.84 -3.43 -35.61
C ILE A 40 25.95 -1.90 -35.61
N SER A 41 24.89 -1.19 -35.23
CA SER A 41 24.89 0.26 -35.04
C SER A 41 25.28 0.61 -33.60
N ALA A 42 25.92 1.76 -33.39
CA ALA A 42 26.32 2.28 -32.07
C ALA A 42 25.17 2.48 -31.03
N LEU A 43 23.96 1.98 -31.31
CA LEU A 43 22.79 1.96 -30.42
C LEU A 43 22.96 1.06 -29.18
N SER A 44 23.97 0.18 -29.14
CA SER A 44 24.17 -0.74 -28.01
C SER A 44 24.34 -0.01 -26.67
N GLY A 45 25.03 1.13 -26.66
CA GLY A 45 25.20 1.96 -25.45
C GLY A 45 23.91 2.63 -24.97
N GLU A 46 23.07 3.11 -25.90
CA GLU A 46 21.78 3.74 -25.58
C GLU A 46 20.78 2.71 -25.05
N ILE A 47 20.78 1.50 -25.63
CA ILE A 47 19.95 0.37 -25.16
C ILE A 47 20.37 -0.03 -23.74
N ASP A 48 21.67 -0.09 -23.45
CA ASP A 48 22.14 -0.42 -22.10
C ASP A 48 21.79 0.65 -21.06
N LEU A 49 21.91 1.93 -21.41
CA LEU A 49 21.48 3.04 -20.56
C LEU A 49 19.97 3.00 -20.30
N TYR A 50 19.17 2.74 -21.34
CA TYR A 50 17.72 2.59 -21.22
C TYR A 50 17.33 1.41 -20.31
N LEU A 51 17.95 0.24 -20.51
CA LEU A 51 17.72 -0.94 -19.68
C LEU A 51 18.09 -0.71 -18.21
N ARG A 52 19.18 0.04 -17.96
CA ARG A 52 19.59 0.45 -16.61
C ARG A 52 18.63 1.48 -16.00
N GLY A 53 18.12 2.43 -16.79
CA GLY A 53 17.11 3.38 -16.35
C GLY A 53 15.81 2.68 -15.92
N ILE A 54 15.38 1.67 -16.67
CA ILE A 54 14.21 0.86 -16.34
C ILE A 54 14.38 0.12 -15.00
N SER A 55 15.56 -0.45 -14.72
CA SER A 55 15.77 -1.16 -13.45
C SER A 55 15.71 -0.20 -12.26
N VAL A 56 16.26 1.02 -12.42
CA VAL A 56 16.19 2.07 -11.40
C VAL A 56 14.74 2.54 -11.19
N ALA A 57 13.99 2.80 -12.27
CA ALA A 57 12.60 3.22 -12.18
C ALA A 57 11.71 2.17 -11.49
N ARG A 58 11.95 0.88 -11.77
CA ARG A 58 11.24 -0.23 -11.10
C ARG A 58 11.57 -0.31 -9.61
N ALA A 59 12.83 -0.14 -9.24
CA ALA A 59 13.23 -0.12 -7.82
C ALA A 59 12.59 1.06 -7.08
N ALA A 60 12.57 2.24 -7.69
CA ALA A 60 11.89 3.43 -7.12
C ALA A 60 10.38 3.21 -6.95
N LEU A 61 9.73 2.56 -7.92
CA LEU A 61 8.30 2.25 -7.85
C LEU A 61 7.98 1.20 -6.78
N ALA A 62 8.84 0.20 -6.60
CA ALA A 62 8.72 -0.75 -5.50
C ALA A 62 8.88 -0.09 -4.13
N ASP A 63 9.82 0.85 -4.01
CA ASP A 63 10.02 1.64 -2.78
C ASP A 63 8.80 2.53 -2.48
N ALA A 64 8.26 3.21 -3.51
CA ALA A 64 7.04 4.00 -3.38
C ALA A 64 5.83 3.15 -2.96
N ALA A 65 5.68 1.94 -3.53
CA ALA A 65 4.62 1.01 -3.13
C ALA A 65 4.77 0.54 -1.68
N LYS A 66 6.01 0.31 -1.22
CA LYS A 66 6.31 -0.02 0.18
C LYS A 66 5.99 1.14 1.10
N ALA A 67 6.39 2.37 0.76
CA ALA A 67 6.06 3.57 1.54
C ALA A 67 4.54 3.76 1.65
N ALA A 68 3.82 3.61 0.55
CA ALA A 68 2.35 3.69 0.54
C ALA A 68 1.70 2.63 1.44
N SER A 69 2.23 1.40 1.46
CA SER A 69 1.72 0.35 2.34
C SER A 69 1.89 0.67 3.83
N LEU A 70 3.00 1.32 4.21
CA LEU A 70 3.22 1.79 5.59
C LEU A 70 2.26 2.93 5.96
N THR A 71 1.96 3.83 5.02
CA THR A 71 0.96 4.88 5.23
C THR A 71 -0.43 4.30 5.47
N VAL A 72 -0.82 3.30 4.68
CA VAL A 72 -2.11 2.58 4.87
C VAL A 72 -2.16 1.93 6.24
N LEU A 73 -1.09 1.25 6.67
CA LEU A 73 -1.00 0.64 7.99
C LEU A 73 -1.17 1.68 9.11
N SER A 74 -0.50 2.83 8.99
CA SER A 74 -0.60 3.91 9.98
C SER A 74 -2.01 4.48 10.09
N VAL A 75 -2.74 4.61 8.97
CA VAL A 75 -4.14 5.04 8.99
C VAL A 75 -5.02 4.01 9.70
N MET A 76 -4.80 2.72 9.46
CA MET A 76 -5.53 1.65 10.15
C MET A 76 -5.27 1.66 11.66
N GLU A 77 -4.02 1.85 12.09
CA GLU A 77 -3.66 1.97 13.52
C GLU A 77 -4.33 3.17 14.18
N GLN A 78 -4.35 4.33 13.50
CA GLN A 78 -5.02 5.53 13.99
C GLN A 78 -6.54 5.34 14.06
N SER A 79 -7.13 4.66 13.08
CA SER A 79 -8.57 4.34 13.08
C SER A 79 -8.91 3.40 14.24
N ALA A 80 -8.12 2.36 14.47
CA ALA A 80 -8.33 1.42 15.57
C ALA A 80 -8.17 2.09 16.95
N ALA A 81 -7.23 3.03 17.09
CA ALA A 81 -7.08 3.83 18.31
C ALA A 81 -8.30 4.72 18.55
N LEU A 82 -8.83 5.36 17.50
CA LEU A 82 -10.05 6.17 17.57
C LEU A 82 -11.26 5.31 17.95
N ASP A 83 -11.41 4.13 17.36
CA ASP A 83 -12.50 3.20 17.70
C ASP A 83 -12.42 2.74 19.16
N ALA A 84 -11.21 2.49 19.67
CA ALA A 84 -10.99 2.15 21.08
C ALA A 84 -11.34 3.32 22.02
N GLU A 85 -10.98 4.55 21.64
CA GLU A 85 -11.38 5.76 22.39
C GLU A 85 -12.90 5.97 22.37
N ILE A 86 -13.56 5.78 21.24
CA ILE A 86 -15.02 5.87 21.11
C ILE A 86 -15.69 4.81 21.98
N ALA A 87 -15.22 3.56 21.92
CA ALA A 87 -15.75 2.46 22.74
C ALA A 87 -15.54 2.70 24.25
N ALA A 88 -14.42 3.31 24.64
CA ALA A 88 -14.16 3.69 26.03
C ALA A 88 -14.99 4.91 26.47
N ALA A 89 -15.28 5.84 25.57
CA ALA A 89 -16.08 7.03 25.82
C ALA A 89 -17.59 6.74 25.86
N LEU A 90 -18.06 5.68 25.20
CA LEU A 90 -19.41 5.13 25.35
C LEU A 90 -19.50 4.41 26.70
N PRO A 91 -20.10 5.01 27.74
CA PRO A 91 -20.31 4.30 28.98
C PRO A 91 -21.24 3.13 28.67
N ALA A 92 -21.00 1.96 29.26
CA ALA A 92 -22.00 0.92 29.43
C ALA A 92 -23.18 1.48 30.25
N GLY A 93 -24.02 2.28 29.59
CA GLY A 93 -24.92 3.25 30.22
C GLY A 93 -26.32 3.29 29.59
N PHE A 94 -26.69 2.24 28.85
CA PHE A 94 -28.09 1.89 28.63
C PHE A 94 -28.43 0.63 29.42
N SER A 95 -28.19 0.64 30.73
CA SER A 95 -29.07 -0.13 31.62
C SER A 95 -30.42 0.59 31.61
N LEU A 96 -31.31 0.20 30.70
CA LEU A 96 -32.74 0.44 30.84
C LEU A 96 -33.13 -0.19 32.17
N ARG A 97 -33.16 0.63 33.22
CA ARG A 97 -33.80 0.29 34.48
C ARG A 97 -35.29 0.20 34.14
N GLU A 98 -35.73 -0.99 33.73
CA GLU A 98 -37.16 -1.28 33.65
C GLU A 98 -37.75 -0.94 35.02
N GLY A 99 -38.58 0.09 35.01
CA GLY A 99 -39.27 0.57 36.18
C GLY A 99 -40.07 -0.58 36.76
N LYS A 100 -39.92 -0.78 38.07
CA LYS A 100 -40.89 -1.53 38.86
C LYS A 100 -42.29 -0.98 38.56
N SER A 101 -43.18 -1.84 38.09
CA SER A 101 -44.63 -1.74 38.33
C SER A 101 -45.07 -2.93 39.17
#